data_AF-A0A251UMM1-F1
#
_entry.id   AF-A0A251UMM1-F1
#
_cell.length_a   1.000
_cell.length_b   1.000
_cell.length_c   1.000
_cell.angle_alpha   90.00
_cell.angle_beta   90.00
_cell.angle_gamma   90.00
#
_symmetry.space_group_name_H-M   'P 1'
#
loop_
_entity.id
_entity.type
_entity.pdbx_description
1 polymer ?
#
loop_
_entity_poly.entity_id
_entity_poly.type
_entity_poly.pdbx_seq_one_letter_code
_entity_poly.pdbx_strand_id
1 'polypeptide(L)'
;MSVVEYRAILRYRLMIPLFPVDEPCPVCRKACLDSFGEHAIHCKELPGFKYRHDWVRDVLYDVLKRAGISAKKEAPVNFLTDPLEGRSTLRPADILVFGWEGGKHACVDLTGVSPLVGLKDKGFVVGQAVLKAEASKVAKHEKACLENQHVFVPFAFDTFGTLCDF
;
A
#
# COMPACT_ATOMS: atom_id res chain seq x y z
N MET A 1 16.98 6.68 -15.32
CA MET A 1 17.42 5.56 -14.46
C MET A 1 18.89 5.35 -14.68
N SER A 2 19.70 5.41 -13.63
CA SER A 2 21.14 5.17 -13.67
C SER A 2 21.47 3.68 -13.74
N VAL A 3 22.71 3.33 -14.11
CA VAL A 3 23.21 1.94 -14.12
C VAL A 3 23.13 1.31 -12.72
N VAL A 4 23.37 2.11 -11.67
CA VAL A 4 23.31 1.65 -10.27
C VAL A 4 21.87 1.31 -9.89
N GLU A 5 20.92 2.19 -10.20
CA GLU A 5 19.50 1.96 -9.95
C GLU A 5 19.00 0.71 -10.69
N TYR A 6 19.35 0.57 -11.97
CA TYR A 6 18.95 -0.59 -12.76
C TYR A 6 19.48 -1.91 -12.18
N ARG A 7 20.76 -1.96 -11.79
CA ARG A 7 21.36 -3.14 -11.15
C ARG A 7 20.70 -3.46 -9.80
N ALA A 8 20.39 -2.44 -9.00
CA ALA A 8 19.73 -2.62 -7.71
C ALA A 8 18.31 -3.19 -7.89
N ILE A 9 17.54 -2.64 -8.83
CA ILE A 9 16.18 -3.12 -9.16
C ILE A 9 16.23 -4.58 -9.64
N LEU A 10 17.16 -4.92 -10.54
CA LEU A 10 17.30 -6.29 -11.02
C LEU A 10 17.66 -7.26 -9.88
N ARG A 11 18.64 -6.90 -9.04
CA ARG A 11 19.01 -7.72 -7.89
C ARG A 11 17.84 -7.93 -6.93
N TYR A 12 17.09 -6.87 -6.62
CA TYR A 12 15.89 -6.97 -5.79
C TYR A 12 14.86 -7.94 -6.37
N ARG A 13 14.50 -7.77 -7.65
CA ARG A 13 13.50 -8.61 -8.33
C ARG A 13 13.94 -10.06 -8.50
N LEU A 14 15.23 -10.30 -8.67
CA LEU A 14 15.82 -11.63 -8.81
C LEU A 14 16.21 -12.26 -7.47
N MET A 15 15.87 -11.64 -6.34
CA MET A 15 16.26 -12.09 -5.00
C MET A 15 17.77 -12.33 -4.86
N ILE A 16 18.58 -11.46 -5.47
CA ILE A 16 20.03 -11.45 -5.31
C ILE A 16 20.36 -10.52 -4.13
N PRO A 17 21.15 -10.96 -3.14
CA PRO A 17 21.54 -10.13 -2.00
C PRO A 17 22.11 -8.76 -2.43
N LEU A 18 21.55 -7.70 -1.84
CA LEU A 18 21.90 -6.30 -2.03
C LEU A 18 22.79 -5.77 -0.90
N PHE A 19 22.54 -6.20 0.34
CA PHE A 19 23.23 -5.70 1.54
C PHE A 19 23.85 -6.86 2.33
N PRO A 20 24.94 -6.61 3.09
CA PRO A 20 25.34 -7.51 4.16
C PRO A 20 24.24 -7.61 5.21
N VAL A 21 24.12 -8.79 5.83
CA VAL A 21 23.15 -9.04 6.89
C VAL A 21 23.53 -8.21 8.12
N ASP A 22 22.53 -7.70 8.85
CA ASP A 22 22.67 -7.00 10.13
C ASP A 22 23.37 -5.63 10.07
N GLU A 23 23.56 -5.05 8.89
CA GLU A 23 24.01 -3.65 8.79
C GLU A 23 22.91 -2.67 9.23
N PRO A 24 23.20 -1.69 10.09
CA PRO A 24 22.21 -0.67 10.46
C PRO A 24 21.75 0.14 9.24
N CYS A 25 20.45 0.35 9.10
CA CYS A 25 19.90 1.19 8.04
C CYS A 25 20.50 2.61 8.12
N PRO A 26 21.12 3.13 7.05
CA PRO A 26 21.76 4.45 7.08
C PRO A 26 20.76 5.59 7.22
N VAL A 27 19.48 5.35 6.90
CA VAL A 27 18.41 6.35 6.95
C VAL A 27 17.80 6.42 8.34
N CYS A 28 17.21 5.33 8.83
CA CYS A 28 16.48 5.36 10.10
C CYS A 28 17.37 5.07 11.31
N ARG A 29 18.47 4.31 11.12
CA ARG A 29 19.34 3.76 12.19
C ARG A 29 18.60 2.96 13.28
N LYS A 30 17.33 2.59 13.04
CA LYS A 30 16.44 1.89 13.99
C LYS A 30 16.30 0.40 13.69
N ALA A 31 16.64 -0.02 12.48
CA ALA A 31 16.52 -1.39 12.03
C ALA A 31 17.76 -1.79 11.25
N CYS A 32 18.05 -3.08 11.25
CA CYS A 32 19.06 -3.67 10.37
C CYS A 32 18.49 -3.88 8.98
N LEU A 33 19.35 -3.75 7.97
CA LEU A 33 19.09 -4.14 6.59
C LEU A 33 19.08 -5.66 6.50
N ASP A 34 18.04 -6.19 5.87
CA ASP A 34 18.04 -7.56 5.39
C ASP A 34 18.89 -7.66 4.11
N SER A 35 19.37 -8.86 3.83
CA SER A 35 20.20 -9.11 2.66
C SER A 35 19.52 -8.76 1.34
N PHE A 36 18.19 -8.83 1.26
CA PHE A 36 17.43 -8.58 0.03
C PHE A 36 17.01 -7.12 -0.15
N GLY A 37 17.32 -6.22 0.80
CA GLY A 37 17.00 -4.80 0.71
C GLY A 37 15.54 -4.44 0.97
N GLU A 38 14.82 -5.31 1.65
CA GLU A 38 13.42 -5.14 2.03
C GLU A 38 13.20 -3.93 2.93
N HIS A 39 14.02 -3.77 3.98
CA HIS A 39 13.97 -2.58 4.82
C HIS A 39 14.30 -1.31 4.04
N ALA A 40 15.25 -1.35 3.11
CA ALA A 40 15.65 -0.17 2.33
C ALA A 40 14.49 0.35 1.46
N ILE A 41 13.55 -0.50 1.07
CA ILE A 41 12.40 -0.13 0.25
C ILE A 41 11.23 0.39 1.10
N HIS A 42 11.06 -0.13 2.32
CA HIS A 42 9.93 0.18 3.21
C HIS A 42 10.31 1.03 4.41
N CYS A 43 11.53 1.57 4.47
CA CYS A 43 11.98 2.42 5.54
C CYS A 43 11.06 3.64 5.65
N LYS A 44 10.34 3.77 6.78
CA LYS A 44 9.36 4.84 7.00
C LYS A 44 9.96 6.23 7.03
N GLU A 45 11.26 6.32 7.34
CA GLU A 45 12.02 7.58 7.34
C GLU A 45 12.48 7.99 5.93
N LEU A 46 12.35 7.11 4.92
CA LEU A 46 12.58 7.46 3.52
C LEU A 46 11.35 8.17 2.95
N PRO A 47 11.51 9.33 2.29
CA PRO A 47 10.42 10.02 1.60
C PRO A 47 9.75 9.17 0.50
N GLY A 48 10.50 8.21 -0.07
CA GLY A 48 10.07 7.37 -1.19
C GLY A 48 8.94 6.38 -0.88
N PHE A 49 8.68 6.07 0.40
CA PHE A 49 7.59 5.16 0.77
C PHE A 49 6.21 5.71 0.37
N LYS A 50 5.95 6.99 0.69
CA LYS A 50 4.72 7.67 0.32
C LYS A 50 4.60 7.86 -1.20
N TYR A 51 5.73 8.10 -1.88
CA TYR A 51 5.76 8.33 -3.32
C TYR A 51 5.16 7.18 -4.14
N ARG A 52 5.51 5.92 -3.82
CA ARG A 52 5.00 4.75 -4.57
C ARG A 52 3.49 4.60 -4.42
N HIS A 53 2.99 4.74 -3.20
CA HIS A 53 1.58 4.73 -2.89
C HIS A 53 0.82 5.81 -3.68
N ASP A 54 1.29 7.05 -3.60
CA ASP A 54 0.65 8.19 -4.27
C ASP A 54 0.69 8.05 -5.80
N TRP A 55 1.75 7.46 -6.34
CA TRP A 55 1.87 7.18 -7.77
C TRP A 55 0.86 6.13 -8.24
N VAL A 56 0.71 5.01 -7.52
CA VAL A 56 -0.31 3.98 -7.84
C VAL A 56 -1.72 4.56 -7.73
N ARG A 57 -1.98 5.37 -6.68
CA ARG A 57 -3.26 6.08 -6.52
C ARG A 57 -3.54 6.98 -7.72
N ASP A 58 -2.56 7.76 -8.16
CA ASP A 58 -2.74 8.70 -9.26
C ASP A 58 -2.98 7.97 -10.59
N VAL A 59 -2.33 6.83 -10.81
CA VAL A 59 -2.59 5.95 -11.97
C VAL A 59 -4.00 5.38 -11.92
N LEU A 60 -4.43 4.84 -10.79
CA LEU A 60 -5.77 4.30 -10.61
C LEU A 60 -6.84 5.38 -10.84
N TYR A 61 -6.61 6.58 -10.31
CA TYR A 61 -7.48 7.72 -10.54
C TYR A 61 -7.58 8.13 -12.01
N ASP A 62 -6.46 8.14 -12.73
CA ASP A 62 -6.45 8.43 -14.18
C ASP A 62 -7.22 7.37 -14.97
N VAL A 63 -7.10 6.08 -14.61
CA VAL A 63 -7.88 4.99 -15.19
C VAL A 63 -9.39 5.20 -14.97
N LEU A 64 -9.81 5.49 -13.74
CA LEU A 64 -11.22 5.77 -13.42
C LEU A 64 -11.74 6.96 -14.23
N LYS A 65 -10.99 8.05 -14.28
CA LYS A 65 -11.34 9.25 -15.04
C LYS A 65 -11.51 8.95 -16.54
N ARG A 66 -10.58 8.18 -17.14
CA ARG A 66 -10.66 7.78 -18.56
C ARG A 66 -11.82 6.85 -18.84
N ALA A 67 -12.23 6.04 -17.87
CA ALA A 67 -13.42 5.20 -17.94
C ALA A 67 -14.74 5.99 -17.77
N GLY A 68 -14.68 7.31 -17.54
CA GLY A 68 -15.87 8.13 -17.28
C GLY A 68 -16.45 7.95 -15.87
N ILE A 69 -15.70 7.32 -14.96
CA ILE A 69 -16.12 7.10 -13.58
C ILE A 69 -15.79 8.35 -12.76
N SER A 70 -16.80 8.91 -12.09
CA SER A 70 -16.64 10.08 -11.24
C SER A 70 -15.94 9.70 -9.94
N ALA A 71 -14.81 10.36 -9.65
CA ALA A 71 -14.03 10.11 -8.45
C ALA A 71 -13.30 11.36 -7.95
N LYS A 72 -12.89 11.34 -6.68
CA LYS A 72 -12.08 12.39 -6.03
C LYS A 72 -10.90 11.77 -5.27
N LYS A 73 -9.69 12.28 -5.51
CA LYS A 73 -8.48 11.90 -4.74
C LYS A 73 -8.45 12.57 -3.37
N GLU A 74 -7.89 11.87 -2.38
CA GLU A 74 -7.70 12.35 -1.00
C GLU A 74 -8.98 13.01 -0.43
N ALA A 75 -10.13 12.41 -0.70
CA ALA A 75 -11.41 12.98 -0.31
C ALA A 75 -11.56 12.88 1.22
N PRO A 76 -11.80 13.99 1.95
CA PRO A 76 -11.97 13.94 3.39
C PRO A 76 -13.26 13.19 3.72
N VAL A 77 -13.15 12.14 4.53
CA VAL A 77 -14.28 11.37 5.07
C VAL A 77 -14.12 11.28 6.59
N ASN A 78 -15.22 11.42 7.31
CA ASN A 78 -15.23 11.59 8.76
C ASN A 78 -15.28 10.30 9.57
N PHE A 79 -15.36 9.14 8.90
CA PHE A 79 -15.57 7.84 9.53
C PHE A 79 -14.41 6.85 9.29
N LEU A 80 -13.36 7.21 8.55
CA LEU A 80 -12.17 6.35 8.35
C LEU A 80 -11.10 6.52 9.46
N THR A 81 -11.31 7.45 10.38
CA THR A 81 -10.44 7.59 11.56
C THR A 81 -10.84 6.54 12.58
N ASP A 82 -9.87 5.72 13.02
CA ASP A 82 -10.09 4.79 14.13
C ASP A 82 -10.37 5.61 15.40
N PRO A 83 -11.52 5.41 16.08
CA PRO A 83 -11.84 6.11 17.33
C PRO A 83 -10.76 5.94 18.40
N LEU A 84 -10.01 4.83 18.38
CA LEU A 84 -8.91 4.54 19.31
C LEU A 84 -7.61 5.26 18.94
N GLU A 85 -7.45 5.73 17.71
CA GLU A 85 -6.24 6.45 17.29
C GLU A 85 -6.20 7.90 17.81
N GLY A 86 -7.30 8.41 18.40
CA GLY A 86 -7.36 9.74 19.03
C GLY A 86 -7.00 10.91 18.09
N ARG A 87 -6.93 10.65 16.78
CA ARG A 87 -6.55 11.65 15.77
C ARG A 87 -7.73 12.58 15.53
N SER A 88 -7.48 13.88 15.71
CA SER A 88 -8.47 14.95 15.47
C SER A 88 -8.70 15.24 13.98
N THR A 89 -7.86 14.69 13.09
CA THR A 89 -7.94 14.90 11.65
C THR A 89 -8.68 13.76 10.96
N LEU A 90 -9.57 14.13 10.04
CA LEU A 90 -10.29 13.19 9.17
C LEU A 90 -9.27 12.42 8.33
N ARG A 91 -9.30 11.08 8.36
CA ARG A 91 -8.50 10.29 7.42
C ARG A 91 -9.16 10.35 6.03
N PRO A 92 -8.50 10.93 5.02
CA PRO A 92 -9.07 10.95 3.68
C PRO A 92 -9.10 9.53 3.11
N ALA A 93 -10.10 9.25 2.27
CA ALA A 93 -10.04 8.11 1.36
C ALA A 93 -9.02 8.43 0.27
N ASP A 94 -8.17 7.49 -0.10
CA ASP A 94 -7.17 7.73 -1.15
C ASP A 94 -7.87 8.08 -2.48
N ILE A 95 -8.94 7.35 -2.80
CA ILE A 95 -9.88 7.69 -3.85
C ILE A 95 -11.31 7.44 -3.36
N LEU A 96 -12.18 8.44 -3.49
CA LEU A 96 -13.62 8.30 -3.33
C LEU A 96 -14.27 8.18 -4.71
N VAL A 97 -14.91 7.05 -4.99
CA VAL A 97 -15.65 6.81 -6.23
C VAL A 97 -17.13 7.04 -6.00
N PHE A 98 -17.77 7.85 -6.84
CA PHE A 98 -19.19 8.18 -6.70
C PHE A 98 -20.08 7.18 -7.44
N GLY A 99 -21.24 6.87 -6.86
CA GLY A 99 -22.27 6.02 -7.47
C GLY A 99 -21.80 4.62 -7.87
N TRP A 100 -21.09 3.93 -6.97
CA TRP A 100 -20.51 2.60 -7.19
C TRP A 100 -21.58 1.49 -7.17
N GLU A 101 -21.75 0.79 -6.05
CA GLU A 101 -22.71 -0.31 -5.92
C GLU A 101 -23.97 0.16 -5.19
N GLY A 102 -25.15 -0.11 -5.76
CA GLY A 102 -26.43 0.25 -5.15
C GLY A 102 -26.59 1.76 -4.89
N GLY A 103 -25.90 2.60 -5.66
CA GLY A 103 -25.86 4.06 -5.49
C GLY A 103 -24.93 4.57 -4.38
N LYS A 104 -24.30 3.68 -3.60
CA LYS A 104 -23.34 4.05 -2.54
C LYS A 104 -22.03 4.53 -3.15
N HIS A 105 -21.30 5.38 -2.42
CA HIS A 105 -19.95 5.77 -2.81
C HIS A 105 -18.93 4.74 -2.33
N ALA A 106 -17.86 4.49 -3.08
CA ALA A 106 -16.79 3.59 -2.66
C ALA A 106 -15.59 4.36 -2.13
N CYS A 107 -15.15 4.04 -0.92
CA CYS A 107 -13.88 4.47 -0.36
C CYS A 107 -12.81 3.46 -0.75
N VAL A 108 -12.00 3.80 -1.75
CA VAL A 108 -10.84 3.01 -2.17
C VAL A 108 -9.64 3.41 -1.31
N ASP A 109 -9.07 2.45 -0.60
CA ASP A 109 -7.88 2.64 0.25
C ASP A 109 -6.73 1.78 -0.28
N LEU A 110 -5.63 2.43 -0.64
CA LEU A 110 -4.47 1.78 -1.23
C LEU A 110 -3.52 1.28 -0.15
N THR A 111 -2.91 0.12 -0.39
CA THR A 111 -1.85 -0.40 0.47
C THR A 111 -0.78 -1.11 -0.35
N GLY A 112 0.43 -0.57 -0.29
CA GLY A 112 1.62 -1.23 -0.81
C GLY A 112 2.26 -2.07 0.28
N VAL A 113 2.46 -3.37 0.02
CA VAL A 113 3.17 -4.28 0.92
C VAL A 113 4.39 -4.87 0.27
N SER A 114 5.29 -5.41 1.08
CA SER A 114 6.28 -6.31 0.55
C SER A 114 5.80 -7.74 0.65
N PRO A 115 6.05 -8.55 -0.39
CA PRO A 115 5.81 -9.97 -0.30
C PRO A 115 6.95 -10.70 0.47
N LEU A 116 8.01 -9.98 0.84
CA LEU A 116 9.13 -10.47 1.64
C LEU A 116 8.97 -10.20 3.14
N VAL A 117 7.97 -9.43 3.56
CA VAL A 117 7.72 -9.20 4.99
C VAL A 117 7.34 -10.53 5.66
N GLY A 118 8.16 -10.95 6.62
CA GLY A 118 7.97 -12.22 7.31
C GLY A 118 8.47 -13.44 6.55
N LEU A 119 9.28 -13.23 5.50
CA LEU A 119 10.07 -14.28 4.82
C LEU A 119 11.14 -14.82 5.79
N LYS A 120 10.69 -15.59 6.77
CA LYS A 120 11.50 -16.49 7.57
C LYS A 120 11.44 -17.88 6.93
N ASP A 121 11.68 -18.91 7.74
CA ASP A 121 11.77 -20.34 7.42
C ASP A 121 10.58 -20.95 6.63
N LYS A 122 9.51 -20.19 6.35
CA LYS A 122 8.27 -20.66 5.70
C LYS A 122 8.22 -20.42 4.19
N GLY A 123 9.24 -19.80 3.61
CA GLY A 123 9.32 -19.55 2.17
C GLY A 123 8.39 -18.45 1.67
N PHE A 124 8.49 -18.17 0.38
CA PHE A 124 7.73 -17.14 -0.34
C PHE A 124 6.48 -17.75 -0.97
N VAL A 125 5.30 -17.18 -0.73
CA VAL A 125 4.07 -17.52 -1.45
C VAL A 125 3.55 -16.26 -2.14
N VAL A 126 3.45 -16.32 -3.47
CA VAL A 126 2.93 -15.23 -4.31
C VAL A 126 1.54 -14.81 -3.82
N GLY A 127 1.31 -13.51 -3.67
CA GLY A 127 0.01 -12.94 -3.28
C GLY A 127 -0.35 -13.04 -1.80
N GLN A 128 0.31 -13.88 -1.00
CA GLN A 128 -0.05 -14.06 0.42
C GLN A 128 0.02 -12.76 1.24
N ALA A 129 1.06 -11.95 1.02
CA ALA A 129 1.19 -10.67 1.72
C ALA A 129 0.07 -9.69 1.34
N VAL A 130 -0.33 -9.69 0.08
CA VAL A 130 -1.38 -8.81 -0.46
C VAL A 130 -2.74 -9.20 0.15
N LEU A 131 -3.10 -10.49 0.11
CA LEU A 131 -4.33 -11.02 0.72
C LEU A 131 -4.42 -10.70 2.22
N LYS A 132 -3.30 -10.84 2.94
CA LYS A 132 -3.26 -10.50 4.36
C LYS A 132 -3.46 -9.00 4.60
N ALA A 133 -2.86 -8.15 3.77
CA ALA A 133 -2.99 -6.70 3.86
C ALA A 133 -4.43 -6.26 3.59
N GLU A 134 -5.04 -6.83 2.55
CA GLU A 134 -6.44 -6.64 2.19
C GLU A 134 -7.38 -6.99 3.35
N ALA A 135 -7.30 -8.23 3.86
CA ALA A 135 -8.13 -8.69 4.98
C ALA A 135 -7.97 -7.79 6.22
N SER A 136 -6.74 -7.33 6.49
CA SER A 136 -6.47 -6.42 7.60
C SER A 136 -7.13 -5.04 7.41
N LYS A 137 -7.19 -4.53 6.17
CA LYS A 137 -7.85 -3.26 5.84
C LYS A 137 -9.37 -3.39 5.92
N VAL A 138 -9.95 -4.46 5.38
CA VAL A 138 -11.38 -4.77 5.47
C VAL A 138 -11.81 -4.80 6.94
N ALA A 139 -11.12 -5.60 7.76
CA ALA A 139 -11.40 -5.71 9.19
C ALA A 139 -11.34 -4.37 9.92
N LYS A 140 -10.49 -3.44 9.48
CA LYS A 140 -10.34 -2.11 10.10
C LYS A 140 -11.40 -1.09 9.65
N HIS A 141 -11.86 -1.15 8.40
CA HIS A 141 -12.58 -0.03 7.78
C HIS A 141 -13.98 -0.36 7.25
N GLU A 142 -14.28 -1.62 6.93
CA GLU A 142 -15.52 -2.00 6.27
C GLU A 142 -16.76 -1.62 7.07
N LYS A 143 -16.78 -1.94 8.37
CA LYS A 143 -17.90 -1.62 9.26
C LYS A 143 -18.21 -0.13 9.28
N ALA A 144 -17.19 0.71 9.43
CA ALA A 144 -17.37 2.16 9.48
C ALA A 144 -17.85 2.74 8.14
N CYS A 145 -17.36 2.22 7.00
CA CYS A 145 -17.89 2.57 5.69
C CYS A 145 -19.36 2.20 5.56
N LEU A 146 -19.74 0.97 5.94
CA LEU A 146 -21.10 0.46 5.81
C LEU A 146 -22.09 1.29 6.65
N GLU A 147 -21.75 1.59 7.90
CA GLU A 147 -22.55 2.44 8.81
C GLU A 147 -22.78 3.85 8.24
N ASN A 148 -21.89 4.32 7.36
CA ASN A 148 -21.95 5.63 6.73
C ASN A 148 -22.41 5.59 5.26
N GLN A 149 -23.05 4.50 4.80
CA GLN A 149 -23.56 4.35 3.43
C GLN A 149 -22.47 4.37 2.33
N HIS A 150 -21.27 3.88 2.66
CA HIS A 150 -20.17 3.71 1.72
C HIS A 150 -19.81 2.22 1.57
N VAL A 151 -19.26 1.88 0.40
CA VAL A 151 -18.59 0.60 0.17
C VAL A 151 -17.11 0.79 0.47
N PHE A 152 -16.49 -0.11 1.24
CA PHE A 152 -15.04 -0.11 1.41
C PHE A 152 -14.40 -0.98 0.33
N VAL A 153 -13.40 -0.46 -0.37
CA VAL A 153 -12.68 -1.19 -1.42
C VAL A 153 -11.19 -1.19 -1.08
N PRO A 154 -10.62 -2.30 -0.59
CA PRO A 154 -9.17 -2.39 -0.38
C PRO A 154 -8.46 -2.53 -1.73
N PHE A 155 -7.48 -1.67 -2.01
CA PHE A 155 -6.59 -1.80 -3.16
C PHE A 155 -5.18 -2.18 -2.68
N ALA A 156 -4.96 -3.48 -2.52
CA ALA A 156 -3.69 -4.01 -2.05
C ALA A 156 -2.79 -4.43 -3.23
N PHE A 157 -1.51 -4.07 -3.15
CA PHE A 157 -0.49 -4.43 -4.12
C PHE A 157 0.84 -4.72 -3.45
N ASP A 158 1.70 -5.52 -4.08
CA ASP A 158 3.06 -5.74 -3.60
C ASP A 158 4.15 -5.10 -4.48
N THR A 159 5.36 -5.00 -3.93
CA THR A 159 6.53 -4.44 -4.63
C THR A 159 7.03 -5.28 -5.81
N PHE A 160 6.52 -6.51 -5.97
CA PHE A 160 6.87 -7.44 -7.05
C PHE A 160 5.85 -7.37 -8.20
N GLY A 161 4.73 -6.68 -8.00
CA GLY A 161 3.71 -6.42 -9.01
C GLY A 161 2.43 -7.24 -8.83
N THR A 162 2.27 -7.98 -7.73
CA THR A 162 1.00 -8.65 -7.45
C THR A 162 -0.06 -7.62 -7.06
N LEU A 163 -1.27 -7.80 -7.57
CA LEU A 163 -2.48 -7.08 -7.19
C LEU A 163 -3.44 -8.10 -6.57
N CYS A 164 -4.24 -7.69 -5.58
CA CYS A 164 -5.39 -8.50 -5.17
C CYS A 164 -6.46 -8.51 -6.26
N ASP A 165 -7.29 -9.55 -6.26
CA ASP A 165 -8.49 -9.61 -7.09
C ASP A 165 -9.51 -8.57 -6.56
N PHE A 166 -10.11 -7.81 -7.49
CA PHE A 166 -11.11 -6.76 -7.23
C PHE A 166 -12.52 -7.23 -7.60
#